data_AF-A0A936JWF7-F1
#
_entry.id   AF-A0A936JWF7-F1
#
_cell.length_a   1.000
_cell.length_b   1.000
_cell.length_c   1.000
_cell.angle_alpha   90.00
_cell.angle_beta   90.00
_cell.angle_gamma   90.00
#
_symmetry.space_group_name_H-M   'P 1'
#
loop_
_entity.id
_entity.type
_entity.pdbx_description
1 polymer ?
#
loop_
_entity_poly.entity_id
_entity_poly.type
_entity_poly.pdbx_seq_one_letter_code
_entity_poly.pdbx_strand_id
1 'polypeptide(L)'
;MSTFLARATPSILPSLLVACSFVVIGCSKRIPNEVAPAVDANLPVAIQVAADTAKLCPSLKAGAPFQPNPMAAPPPPPSPATGSALASHAQVADVLVTCSWPDPRDPSGATFAGTSFPRLKGKSAVPLRPVTMAEDMALNTCKKDHQNCEQVVVPSRHVASEASADIRVIRKTPDGTVEVIVILTP
;
A
#
# COMPACT_ATOMS: atom_id res chain seq x y z
N MET A 1 -30.64 -60.31 9.04
CA MET A 1 -30.76 -60.28 7.57
C MET A 1 -31.10 -58.84 7.21
N SER A 2 -30.29 -58.01 6.56
CA SER A 2 -29.02 -58.17 5.88
C SER A 2 -28.21 -56.88 6.03
N THR A 3 -26.90 -57.04 6.20
CA THR A 3 -25.85 -56.03 6.14
C THR A 3 -25.65 -55.59 4.70
N PHE A 4 -25.57 -54.29 4.42
CA PHE A 4 -24.93 -53.77 3.20
C PHE A 4 -24.00 -52.61 3.54
N LEU A 5 -22.71 -52.94 3.55
CA LEU A 5 -21.58 -52.01 3.55
C LEU A 5 -21.33 -51.56 2.09
N ALA A 6 -21.48 -50.27 1.80
CA ALA A 6 -21.00 -49.69 0.55
C ALA A 6 -19.72 -48.90 0.84
N ARG A 7 -18.60 -49.49 0.41
CA ARG A 7 -17.23 -48.98 0.44
C ARG A 7 -17.04 -48.11 -0.81
N ALA A 8 -16.76 -46.83 -0.66
CA ALA A 8 -16.38 -45.96 -1.78
C ALA A 8 -14.95 -45.45 -1.57
N THR A 9 -14.13 -45.71 -2.57
CA THR A 9 -12.68 -45.55 -2.67
C THR A 9 -12.24 -44.08 -2.74
N PRO A 10 -11.12 -43.70 -2.10
CA PRO A 10 -10.49 -42.40 -2.30
C PRO A 10 -9.79 -42.35 -3.66
N SER A 11 -10.23 -41.44 -4.54
CA SER A 11 -9.51 -41.12 -5.78
C SER A 11 -8.34 -40.20 -5.47
N ILE A 12 -7.14 -40.76 -5.50
CA ILE A 12 -5.86 -40.06 -5.43
C ILE A 12 -5.61 -39.47 -6.82
N LEU A 13 -5.77 -38.15 -6.97
CA LEU A 13 -5.33 -37.40 -8.15
C LEU A 13 -3.89 -36.92 -7.92
N PRO A 14 -2.91 -37.43 -8.68
CA PRO A 14 -1.54 -36.96 -8.61
C PRO A 14 -1.33 -35.75 -9.54
N SER A 15 -0.44 -34.86 -9.10
CA SER A 15 0.43 -34.07 -9.97
C SER A 15 -0.22 -33.01 -10.87
N LEU A 16 -0.26 -31.77 -10.36
CA LEU A 16 0.16 -30.62 -11.15
C LEU A 16 1.01 -29.69 -10.27
N LEU A 17 2.29 -30.04 -10.14
CA LEU A 17 3.33 -29.11 -9.69
C LEU A 17 3.43 -28.03 -10.76
N VAL A 18 2.74 -26.91 -10.53
CA VAL A 18 2.91 -25.69 -11.31
C VAL A 18 4.33 -25.21 -11.04
N ALA A 19 5.22 -25.47 -12.00
CA ALA A 19 6.57 -24.96 -12.00
C ALA A 19 6.53 -23.42 -11.97
N CYS A 20 6.91 -22.84 -10.84
CA CYS A 20 7.24 -21.44 -10.69
C CYS A 20 8.27 -21.05 -11.76
N SER A 21 7.79 -20.38 -12.80
CA SER A 21 8.64 -19.77 -13.82
C SER A 21 9.31 -18.55 -13.19
N PHE A 22 10.55 -18.73 -12.74
CA PHE A 22 11.37 -17.69 -12.14
C PHE A 22 12.27 -17.01 -13.19
N VAL A 23 12.28 -15.68 -13.09
CA VAL A 23 13.32 -14.71 -13.50
C VAL A 23 13.40 -14.33 -14.99
N VAL A 24 12.59 -13.33 -15.35
CA VAL A 24 13.07 -12.30 -16.28
C VAL A 24 14.23 -11.58 -15.57
N ILE A 25 15.45 -11.74 -16.08
CA ILE A 25 16.68 -11.09 -15.56
C ILE A 25 16.63 -9.61 -15.96
N GLY A 26 15.76 -8.84 -15.32
CA GLY A 26 15.93 -7.40 -15.18
C GLY A 26 16.77 -7.16 -13.93
N CYS A 27 17.59 -6.10 -13.91
CA CYS A 27 18.27 -5.62 -12.71
C CYS A 27 17.25 -5.00 -11.72
N SER A 28 16.17 -5.70 -11.38
CA SER A 28 15.30 -5.26 -10.29
C SER A 28 16.06 -5.35 -8.98
N LYS A 29 15.87 -4.35 -8.13
CA LYS A 29 16.50 -4.33 -6.81
C LYS A 29 15.92 -5.48 -5.99
N ARG A 30 16.76 -6.13 -5.19
CA ARG A 30 16.29 -7.19 -4.30
C ARG A 30 15.76 -6.59 -3.01
N ILE A 31 14.67 -7.14 -2.51
CA ILE A 31 14.18 -6.82 -1.16
C ILE A 31 15.23 -7.34 -0.17
N PRO A 32 15.68 -6.54 0.81
CA PRO A 32 16.63 -6.99 1.83
C PRO A 32 16.02 -8.15 2.63
N ASN A 33 16.82 -9.17 2.95
CA ASN A 33 16.36 -10.39 3.62
C ASN A 33 15.73 -10.10 4.99
N GLU A 34 16.21 -9.04 5.65
CA GLU A 34 15.76 -8.59 6.96
C GLU A 34 14.28 -8.15 6.94
N VAL A 35 13.83 -7.54 5.84
CA VAL A 35 12.47 -7.01 5.71
C VAL A 35 11.59 -7.81 4.74
N ALA A 36 12.15 -8.76 4.00
CA ALA A 36 11.37 -9.59 3.06
C ALA A 36 10.18 -10.30 3.72
N PRO A 37 10.30 -10.94 4.90
CA PRO A 37 9.15 -11.54 5.58
C PRO A 37 8.08 -10.51 5.97
N ALA A 38 8.49 -9.30 6.37
CA ALA A 38 7.57 -8.22 6.68
C ALA A 38 6.88 -7.68 5.42
N VAL A 39 7.55 -7.64 4.28
CA VAL A 39 6.93 -7.27 3.01
C VAL A 39 5.81 -8.26 2.67
N ASP A 40 6.12 -9.55 2.69
CA ASP A 40 5.17 -10.62 2.35
C ASP A 40 3.95 -10.62 3.29
N ALA A 41 4.17 -10.41 4.59
CA ALA A 41 3.10 -10.37 5.58
C ALA A 41 2.21 -9.12 5.47
N ASN A 42 2.80 -7.95 5.20
CA ASN A 42 2.09 -6.67 5.30
C ASN A 42 1.54 -6.16 3.96
N LEU A 43 2.04 -6.63 2.81
CA LEU A 43 1.52 -6.26 1.49
C LEU A 43 0.01 -6.53 1.33
N PRO A 44 -0.53 -7.72 1.62
CA PRO A 44 -1.98 -7.95 1.51
C PRO A 44 -2.80 -7.06 2.47
N VAL A 45 -2.25 -6.75 3.65
CA VAL A 45 -2.92 -5.85 4.61
C VAL A 45 -2.93 -4.42 4.10
N ALA A 46 -1.81 -3.93 3.55
CA ALA A 46 -1.74 -2.61 2.93
C ALA A 46 -2.70 -2.48 1.74
N ILE A 47 -2.86 -3.54 0.94
CA ILE A 47 -3.85 -3.63 -0.14
C ILE A 47 -5.26 -3.43 0.39
N GLN A 48 -5.61 -4.12 1.48
CA GLN A 48 -6.93 -4.01 2.09
C GLN A 48 -7.16 -2.60 2.66
N VAL A 49 -6.19 -2.04 3.39
CA VAL A 49 -6.28 -0.67 3.94
C VAL A 49 -6.47 0.34 2.81
N ALA A 50 -5.75 0.22 1.70
CA ALA A 50 -5.91 1.11 0.55
C ALA A 50 -7.31 0.98 -0.08
N ALA A 51 -7.82 -0.24 -0.23
CA ALA A 51 -9.15 -0.49 -0.78
C ALA A 51 -10.27 0.08 0.11
N ASP A 52 -10.16 -0.06 1.43
CA ASP A 52 -11.14 0.48 2.36
C ASP A 52 -11.06 2.00 2.45
N THR A 53 -9.84 2.55 2.46
CA THR A 53 -9.65 4.01 2.46
C THR A 53 -10.16 4.66 1.18
N ALA A 54 -10.04 3.98 0.03
CA ALA A 54 -10.57 4.48 -1.24
C ALA A 54 -12.08 4.81 -1.15
N LYS A 55 -12.82 4.06 -0.31
CA LYS A 55 -14.25 4.30 -0.05
C LYS A 55 -14.49 5.52 0.87
N LEU A 56 -13.50 5.91 1.68
CA LEU A 56 -13.56 7.03 2.61
C LEU A 56 -13.12 8.37 1.97
N CYS A 57 -12.24 8.34 0.97
CA CYS A 57 -11.72 9.57 0.37
C CYS A 57 -12.81 10.56 -0.15
N PRO A 58 -13.93 10.11 -0.76
CA PRO A 58 -14.98 11.03 -1.19
C PRO A 58 -15.60 11.85 -0.05
N SER A 59 -15.84 11.25 1.12
CA SER A 59 -16.40 11.97 2.26
C SER A 59 -15.40 12.94 2.87
N LEU A 60 -14.10 12.60 2.85
CA LEU A 60 -13.04 13.52 3.26
C LEU A 60 -12.93 14.75 2.37
N LYS A 61 -12.95 14.56 1.05
CA LYS A 61 -12.98 15.66 0.08
C LYS A 61 -14.18 16.59 0.32
N ALA A 62 -15.35 16.02 0.60
CA ALA A 62 -16.57 16.79 0.86
C ALA A 62 -16.52 17.55 2.20
N GLY A 63 -15.84 17.03 3.23
CA GLY A 63 -15.72 17.66 4.55
C GLY A 63 -14.66 18.76 4.62
N ALA A 64 -13.63 18.70 3.78
CA ALA A 64 -12.59 19.73 3.68
C ALA A 64 -12.30 20.12 2.22
N PRO A 65 -13.30 20.63 1.48
CA PRO A 65 -13.11 21.00 0.08
C PRO A 65 -12.22 22.25 0.03
N PHE A 66 -11.03 22.16 -0.55
CA PHE A 66 -10.13 23.27 -0.92
C PHE A 66 -10.28 24.52 -0.03
N GLN A 67 -10.15 24.32 1.29
CA GLN A 67 -10.49 25.33 2.28
C GLN A 67 -9.54 26.52 2.09
N PRO A 68 -10.06 27.75 1.96
CA PRO A 68 -9.23 28.95 1.90
C PRO A 68 -8.36 29.12 3.15
N ASN A 69 -8.87 28.64 4.28
CA ASN A 69 -8.15 28.57 5.54
C ASN A 69 -7.98 27.09 5.97
N PRO A 70 -6.77 26.51 5.82
CA PRO A 70 -6.52 25.11 6.20
C PRO A 70 -6.67 24.86 7.72
N MET A 71 -6.54 25.89 8.56
CA MET A 71 -6.72 25.77 10.01
C MET A 71 -8.18 25.60 10.45
N ALA A 72 -9.14 25.89 9.55
CA ALA A 72 -10.56 25.73 9.82
C ALA A 72 -11.10 24.37 9.35
N ALA A 73 -10.26 23.55 8.71
CA ALA A 73 -10.66 22.20 8.32
C ALA A 73 -10.93 21.34 9.56
N PRO A 74 -11.98 20.50 9.55
CA PRO A 74 -12.18 19.51 10.61
C PRO A 74 -10.93 18.65 10.79
N PRO A 75 -10.60 18.21 12.01
CA PRO A 75 -9.48 17.30 12.20
C PRO A 75 -9.75 16.03 11.38
N PRO A 76 -8.71 15.49 10.72
CA PRO A 76 -8.89 14.27 9.95
C PRO A 76 -9.28 13.11 10.90
N PRO A 77 -10.07 12.14 10.44
CA PRO A 77 -10.40 10.96 11.22
C PRO A 77 -9.12 10.15 11.53
N PRO A 78 -9.17 9.22 12.49
CA PRO A 78 -8.06 8.33 12.79
C PRO A 78 -7.54 7.60 11.54
N SER A 79 -6.26 7.19 11.58
CA SER A 79 -5.65 6.40 10.51
C SER A 79 -6.51 5.18 10.18
N PRO A 80 -6.82 4.89 8.91
CA PRO A 80 -7.60 3.71 8.51
C PRO A 80 -6.82 2.40 8.73
N ALA A 81 -5.51 2.48 8.99
CA ALA A 81 -4.71 1.35 9.41
C ALA A 81 -4.84 1.03 10.92
N THR A 82 -5.56 1.86 11.69
CA THR A 82 -5.81 1.63 13.12
C THR A 82 -6.59 0.33 13.30
N GLY A 83 -6.10 -0.54 14.19
CA GLY A 83 -6.71 -1.85 14.43
C GLY A 83 -6.39 -2.93 13.38
N SER A 84 -5.63 -2.61 12.33
CA SER A 84 -5.09 -3.60 11.41
C SER A 84 -3.84 -4.29 11.96
N ALA A 85 -3.38 -5.37 11.31
CA ALA A 85 -2.12 -6.04 11.65
C ALA A 85 -0.89 -5.12 11.51
N LEU A 86 -0.95 -4.06 10.69
CA LEU A 86 0.12 -3.06 10.56
C LEU A 86 0.39 -2.34 11.89
N ALA A 87 -0.64 -2.15 12.71
CA ALA A 87 -0.53 -1.44 13.98
C ALA A 87 0.29 -2.21 15.03
N SER A 88 0.28 -3.54 15.00
CA SER A 88 1.01 -4.38 15.95
C SER A 88 2.32 -4.94 15.39
N HIS A 89 2.55 -4.88 14.07
CA HIS A 89 3.73 -5.46 13.44
C HIS A 89 5.02 -4.72 13.85
N ALA A 90 6.01 -5.45 14.39
CA ALA A 90 7.23 -4.87 14.97
C ALA A 90 8.09 -4.10 13.95
N GLN A 91 8.23 -4.63 12.74
CA GLN A 91 9.03 -4.02 11.66
C GLN A 91 8.30 -2.90 10.90
N VAL A 92 7.02 -2.64 11.21
CA VAL A 92 6.31 -1.48 10.65
C VAL A 92 6.68 -0.26 11.49
N ALA A 93 7.57 0.56 10.95
CA ALA A 93 7.96 1.83 11.54
C ALA A 93 6.80 2.83 11.47
N ASP A 94 6.05 2.82 10.36
CA ASP A 94 4.88 3.68 10.20
C ASP A 94 3.98 3.33 9.02
N VAL A 95 2.80 3.96 8.97
CA VAL A 95 1.87 3.94 7.83
C VAL A 95 1.40 5.36 7.53
N LEU A 96 1.54 5.76 6.26
CA LEU A 96 1.05 7.02 5.72
C LEU A 96 -0.12 6.72 4.78
N VAL A 97 -1.17 7.52 4.87
CA VAL A 97 -2.34 7.36 4.02
C VAL A 97 -2.78 8.73 3.51
N THR A 98 -2.83 8.88 2.19
CA THR A 98 -3.14 10.15 1.53
C THR A 98 -4.21 9.93 0.47
N CYS A 99 -5.28 10.72 0.53
CA CYS A 99 -6.25 10.84 -0.55
C CYS A 99 -5.87 12.03 -1.43
N SER A 100 -5.80 11.83 -2.74
CA SER A 100 -5.46 12.88 -3.71
C SER A 100 -6.52 12.95 -4.82
N TRP A 101 -6.75 14.15 -5.35
CA TRP A 101 -7.69 14.41 -6.44
C TRP A 101 -7.21 15.61 -7.27
N PRO A 102 -7.62 15.74 -8.54
CA PRO A 102 -7.26 16.91 -9.35
C PRO A 102 -7.67 18.22 -8.67
N ASP A 103 -6.80 19.22 -8.72
CA ASP A 103 -7.11 20.56 -8.20
C ASP A 103 -8.08 21.26 -9.16
N PRO A 104 -9.32 21.58 -8.75
CA PRO A 104 -10.30 22.21 -9.63
C PRO A 104 -9.90 23.65 -10.01
N ARG A 105 -8.89 24.23 -9.34
CA ARG A 105 -8.33 25.54 -9.66
C ARG A 105 -7.28 25.46 -10.78
N ASP A 106 -6.80 24.25 -11.09
CA ASP A 106 -5.90 24.00 -12.23
C ASP A 106 -6.67 23.34 -13.38
N PRO A 107 -6.99 24.09 -14.45
CA PRO A 107 -7.76 23.56 -15.58
C PRO A 107 -7.00 22.51 -16.41
N SER A 108 -5.67 22.38 -16.26
CA SER A 108 -4.89 21.36 -16.95
C SER A 108 -5.08 19.96 -16.36
N GLY A 109 -5.55 19.88 -15.11
CA GLY A 109 -5.62 18.64 -14.34
C GLY A 109 -4.25 18.05 -13.97
N ALA A 110 -3.15 18.80 -14.19
CA ALA A 110 -1.80 18.36 -13.87
C ALA A 110 -1.48 18.51 -12.38
N THR A 111 -2.12 19.47 -11.71
CA THR A 111 -1.99 19.68 -10.27
C THR A 111 -3.01 18.82 -9.51
N PHE A 112 -2.53 18.14 -8.48
CA PHE A 112 -3.36 17.40 -7.55
C PHE A 112 -3.33 18.10 -6.20
N ALA A 113 -4.47 18.09 -5.51
CA ALA A 113 -4.54 18.38 -4.09
C ALA A 113 -4.91 17.11 -3.34
N GLY A 114 -4.80 17.16 -2.01
CA GLY A 114 -5.14 16.01 -1.21
C GLY A 114 -5.19 16.33 0.27
N THR A 115 -5.59 15.32 1.03
CA THR A 115 -5.52 15.31 2.48
C THR A 115 -4.91 14.01 2.95
N SER A 116 -4.17 14.08 4.04
CA SER A 116 -3.59 12.89 4.68
C SER A 116 -4.32 12.58 5.98
N PHE A 117 -4.42 11.30 6.28
CA PHE A 117 -4.81 10.85 7.61
C PHE A 117 -3.64 11.04 8.58
N PRO A 118 -3.90 11.07 9.90
CA PRO A 118 -2.84 10.94 10.89
C PRO A 118 -1.99 9.69 10.63
N ARG A 119 -0.69 9.82 10.87
CA ARG A 119 0.27 8.70 10.79
C ARG A 119 -0.10 7.64 11.83
N LEU A 120 0.14 6.36 11.52
CA LEU A 120 -0.25 5.26 12.42
C LEU A 120 0.63 5.18 13.67
N LYS A 121 1.95 5.31 13.52
CA LYS A 121 2.93 5.14 14.62
C LYS A 121 3.95 6.27 14.69
N GLY A 122 4.36 6.78 13.53
CA GLY A 122 5.47 7.72 13.41
C GLY A 122 5.08 9.16 13.74
N LYS A 123 6.08 9.96 14.10
CA LYS A 123 5.95 11.41 14.14
C LYS A 123 5.90 11.96 12.71
N SER A 124 5.22 13.08 12.49
CA SER A 124 5.27 13.76 11.20
C SER A 124 6.72 14.11 10.86
N ALA A 125 7.21 13.59 9.74
CA ALA A 125 8.60 13.70 9.28
C ALA A 125 8.59 13.61 7.76
N VAL A 126 9.31 14.55 7.13
CA VAL A 126 9.46 14.63 5.67
C VAL A 126 10.26 13.41 5.19
N PRO A 127 9.98 12.86 3.99
CA PRO A 127 10.84 11.85 3.38
C PRO A 127 12.31 12.29 3.41
N LEU A 128 13.19 11.39 3.81
CA LEU A 128 14.63 11.68 3.94
C LEU A 128 15.33 11.68 2.59
N ARG A 129 14.81 10.93 1.62
CA ARG A 129 15.36 10.86 0.26
C ARG A 129 14.59 11.80 -0.68
N PRO A 130 15.27 12.56 -1.57
CA PRO A 130 14.59 13.43 -2.52
C PRO A 130 13.62 12.64 -3.42
N VAL A 131 12.41 13.18 -3.59
CA VAL A 131 11.39 12.61 -4.50
C VAL A 131 11.82 12.61 -5.97
N THR A 132 12.84 13.40 -6.32
CA THR A 132 13.41 13.54 -7.68
C THR A 132 14.35 12.41 -8.09
N MET A 133 14.76 11.54 -7.16
CA MET A 133 15.57 10.38 -7.51
C MET A 133 14.71 9.29 -8.15
N ALA A 134 15.27 8.55 -9.11
CA ALA A 134 14.61 7.36 -9.66
C ALA A 134 14.26 6.38 -8.52
N GLU A 135 13.04 5.83 -8.56
CA GLU A 135 12.61 4.82 -7.60
C GLU A 135 13.24 3.48 -7.95
N ASP A 136 14.09 3.00 -7.04
CA ASP A 136 14.62 1.65 -7.05
C ASP A 136 13.51 0.70 -6.59
N MET A 137 12.79 0.10 -7.53
CA MET A 137 11.66 -0.79 -7.26
C MET A 137 12.08 -2.26 -7.30
N ALA A 138 11.80 -2.99 -6.22
CA ALA A 138 11.94 -4.44 -6.17
C ALA A 138 10.69 -5.16 -6.71
N LEU A 139 9.52 -4.53 -6.55
CA LEU A 139 8.24 -4.95 -7.11
C LEU A 139 7.52 -3.73 -7.67
N ASN A 140 6.90 -3.86 -8.84
CA ASN A 140 6.10 -2.81 -9.45
C ASN A 140 5.01 -3.42 -10.34
N THR A 141 3.75 -3.27 -9.95
CA THR A 141 2.59 -3.68 -10.76
C THR A 141 1.95 -2.51 -11.51
N CYS A 142 2.51 -1.30 -11.39
CA CYS A 142 1.91 -0.10 -11.98
C CYS A 142 1.92 -0.13 -13.51
N LYS A 143 0.74 0.14 -14.08
CA LYS A 143 0.55 0.44 -15.49
C LYS A 143 0.73 1.94 -15.73
N LYS A 144 0.72 2.35 -17.00
CA LYS A 144 0.96 3.74 -17.43
C LYS A 144 0.05 4.79 -16.79
N ASP A 145 -1.14 4.40 -16.36
CA ASP A 145 -2.11 5.29 -15.72
C ASP A 145 -1.90 5.43 -14.20
N HIS A 146 -1.00 4.62 -13.61
CA HIS A 146 -0.69 4.60 -12.17
C HIS A 146 -1.94 4.49 -11.27
N GLN A 147 -3.02 3.91 -11.81
CA GLN A 147 -4.29 3.73 -11.11
C GLN A 147 -4.43 2.27 -10.73
N ASN A 148 -4.52 1.98 -9.43
CA ASN A 148 -4.52 0.62 -8.88
C ASN A 148 -3.19 -0.11 -9.11
N CYS A 149 -2.23 0.15 -8.23
CA CYS A 149 -0.97 -0.60 -8.28
C CYS A 149 -0.30 -0.74 -6.93
N GLU A 150 0.66 -1.66 -6.90
CA GLU A 150 1.49 -2.03 -5.77
C GLU A 150 2.95 -1.90 -6.17
N GLN A 151 3.74 -1.33 -5.27
CA GLN A 151 5.17 -1.19 -5.43
C GLN A 151 5.87 -1.55 -4.12
N VAL A 152 7.08 -2.08 -4.24
CA VAL A 152 8.02 -2.20 -3.12
C VAL A 152 9.25 -1.41 -3.50
N VAL A 153 9.47 -0.29 -2.83
CA VAL A 153 10.61 0.61 -3.06
C VAL A 153 11.71 0.27 -2.06
N VAL A 154 12.93 0.07 -2.57
CA VAL A 154 14.09 -0.33 -1.76
C VAL A 154 15.29 0.55 -2.13
N PRO A 155 15.97 1.16 -1.15
CA PRO A 155 15.56 1.27 0.26
C PRO A 155 14.36 2.21 0.44
N SER A 156 13.81 2.26 1.66
CA SER A 156 12.75 3.22 2.01
C SER A 156 13.20 4.66 1.75
N ARG A 157 12.25 5.48 1.29
CA ARG A 157 12.41 6.94 1.13
C ARG A 157 12.29 7.70 2.44
N HIS A 158 11.76 7.05 3.48
CA HIS A 158 11.34 7.68 4.72
C HIS A 158 12.28 7.43 5.89
N VAL A 159 13.20 6.47 5.78
CA VAL A 159 14.17 6.14 6.83
C VAL A 159 15.59 6.00 6.26
N ALA A 160 16.59 6.35 7.08
CA ALA A 160 18.00 6.31 6.71
C ALA A 160 18.61 4.92 6.93
N SER A 161 18.02 3.89 6.30
CA SER A 161 18.52 2.51 6.37
C SER A 161 18.51 1.88 4.99
N GLU A 162 19.62 1.27 4.58
CA GLU A 162 19.72 0.55 3.29
C GLU A 162 18.98 -0.79 3.31
N ALA A 163 18.71 -1.34 4.50
CA ALA A 163 17.96 -2.57 4.69
C ALA A 163 16.45 -2.33 4.90
N SER A 164 15.97 -1.12 4.63
CA SER A 164 14.55 -0.74 4.74
C SER A 164 13.79 -0.90 3.43
N ALA A 165 12.47 -0.88 3.49
CA ALA A 165 11.61 -0.88 2.31
C ALA A 165 10.33 -0.07 2.54
N ASP A 166 9.75 0.46 1.47
CA ASP A 166 8.40 1.02 1.47
C ASP A 166 7.47 0.11 0.65
N ILE A 167 6.39 -0.38 1.27
CA ILE A 167 5.26 -0.93 0.50
C ILE A 167 4.37 0.25 0.14
N ARG A 168 4.15 0.46 -1.15
CA ARG A 168 3.29 1.52 -1.67
C ARG A 168 2.13 0.91 -2.43
N VAL A 169 0.91 1.24 -2.00
CA VAL A 169 -0.31 0.77 -2.64
C VAL A 169 -1.15 1.98 -3.04
N ILE A 170 -1.42 2.08 -4.33
CA ILE A 170 -2.29 3.09 -4.91
C ILE A 170 -3.61 2.43 -5.30
N ARG A 171 -4.74 3.06 -4.98
CA ARG A 171 -6.07 2.65 -5.45
C ARG A 171 -6.82 3.84 -6.03
N LYS A 172 -7.62 3.57 -7.05
CA LYS A 172 -8.50 4.57 -7.64
C LYS A 172 -9.70 4.86 -6.73
N THR A 173 -10.12 6.11 -6.69
CA THR A 173 -11.39 6.56 -6.12
C THR A 173 -12.24 7.18 -7.24
N PRO A 174 -13.54 7.46 -7.03
CA PRO A 174 -14.37 8.09 -8.07
C PRO A 174 -13.78 9.41 -8.61
N ASP A 175 -13.11 10.18 -7.74
CA ASP A 175 -12.65 11.54 -8.03
C ASP A 175 -11.12 11.69 -7.99
N GLY A 176 -10.37 10.59 -7.89
CA GLY A 176 -8.92 10.65 -7.70
C GLY A 176 -8.30 9.32 -7.30
N THR A 177 -7.38 9.36 -6.33
CA THR A 177 -6.64 8.20 -5.85
C THR A 177 -6.45 8.24 -4.34
N VAL A 178 -6.18 7.08 -3.77
CA VAL A 178 -5.62 6.94 -2.43
C VAL A 178 -4.27 6.25 -2.55
N GLU A 179 -3.32 6.71 -1.75
CA GLU A 179 -2.00 6.13 -1.61
C GLU A 179 -1.78 5.72 -0.15
N VAL A 180 -1.40 4.47 0.05
CA VAL A 180 -0.96 3.92 1.33
C VAL A 180 0.52 3.59 1.23
N ILE A 181 1.32 4.09 2.16
CA ILE A 181 2.75 3.78 2.27
C ILE A 181 2.99 3.13 3.63
N VAL A 182 3.47 1.89 3.64
CA VAL A 182 3.93 1.20 4.85
C VAL A 182 5.45 1.24 4.86
N ILE A 183 6.02 1.87 5.88
CA ILE A 183 7.47 1.99 6.05
C ILE A 183 7.95 0.82 6.89
N LEU A 184 8.87 0.04 6.33
CA LEU A 184 9.47 -1.12 6.98
C LEU A 184 10.94 -0.86 7.33
N THR A 185 11.30 -1.21 8.55
CA THR A 185 12.69 -1.23 9.02
C THR A 185 13.08 -2.66 9.44
N PRO A 186 14.37 -3.02 9.34
CA PRO A 186 14.88 -4.29 9.89
C PRO A 186 14.43 -4.55 11.32
#